data_AF-F1TGY1-F1
#
_entry.id   AF-F1TGY1-F1
#
_cell.length_a   1.000
_cell.length_b   1.000
_cell.length_c   1.000
_cell.angle_alpha   90.00
_cell.angle_beta   90.00
_cell.angle_gamma   90.00
#
_symmetry.space_group_name_H-M   'P 1'
#
loop_
_entity.id
_entity.type
_entity.pdbx_description
1 polymer ?
#
loop_
_entity_poly.entity_id
_entity_poly.type
_entity_poly.pdbx_seq_one_letter_code
_entity_poly.pdbx_strand_id
1 'polypeptide(L)'
;MKNIAKWYKWILLAVIFQFGVLLYMNNVFLSTNIDVSVSENKVVKQKPATGEFKVPDGAQRTSLSFNAKFGAYLIDGELRVIDVDKGKSKTVAGTGKDKITYFRWLPDRDMVIYSSDTKSGQSGTVQVSTYEADSETSRDYPELSGLPAKSQVKDIELSPYTNMVYAKVQTSDSRARIIRFNVMGQYARVMTVDSSIVIKECTYTNKLVYQEKGKQINIYDGIKKSNNKVPIDVKNVTVLGIDLNDTLYIGGLDDNGMVTEIYSQKIEDNSELTDKWTKISMKETESPENIVVTGNGNIYINNKNENKVINLKNDLKASYRGEFIEILEGVLVSKDENKVNITSLKEY
;
A
#
# COMPACT_ATOMS: atom_id res chain seq x y z
N MET A 1 28.92 -36.47 -42.03
CA MET A 1 29.72 -35.97 -40.88
C MET A 1 30.31 -34.56 -41.07
N LYS A 2 30.96 -34.23 -42.21
CA LYS A 2 31.58 -32.89 -42.41
C LYS A 2 30.59 -31.71 -42.36
N ASN A 3 29.38 -31.88 -42.89
CA ASN A 3 28.37 -30.81 -42.87
C ASN A 3 27.84 -30.55 -41.45
N ILE A 4 27.62 -31.60 -40.66
CA ILE A 4 27.20 -31.50 -39.26
C ILE A 4 28.26 -30.78 -38.41
N ALA A 5 29.54 -31.09 -38.62
CA ALA A 5 30.64 -30.39 -37.95
C ALA A 5 30.72 -28.89 -38.33
N LYS A 6 30.36 -28.53 -39.56
CA LYS A 6 30.27 -27.13 -40.00
C LYS A 6 29.11 -26.41 -39.30
N TRP A 7 27.93 -27.02 -39.21
CA TRP A 7 26.79 -26.47 -38.47
C TRP A 7 27.08 -26.32 -36.98
N TYR A 8 27.74 -27.31 -36.36
CA TYR A 8 28.13 -27.25 -34.96
C TYR A 8 29.05 -26.07 -34.64
N LYS A 9 29.99 -25.72 -35.53
CA LYS A 9 30.86 -24.55 -35.35
C LYS A 9 30.07 -23.23 -35.35
N TRP A 10 29.08 -23.11 -36.23
CA TRP A 10 28.23 -21.91 -36.28
C TRP A 10 27.29 -21.82 -35.09
N ILE A 11 26.73 -22.95 -34.63
CA ILE A 11 25.93 -23.00 -33.40
C ILE A 11 26.79 -22.61 -32.19
N LEU A 12 28.00 -23.17 -32.07
CA LEU A 12 28.92 -22.84 -30.98
C LEU A 12 29.29 -21.35 -30.99
N LEU A 13 29.55 -20.78 -32.17
CA LEU A 13 29.86 -19.35 -32.32
C LEU A 13 28.66 -18.47 -31.92
N ALA A 14 27.44 -18.84 -32.33
CA ALA A 14 26.23 -18.12 -31.95
C ALA A 14 25.98 -18.16 -30.44
N VAL A 15 26.19 -19.32 -29.81
CA VAL A 15 26.08 -19.48 -28.35
C VAL A 15 27.13 -18.64 -27.63
N ILE A 16 28.38 -18.65 -28.08
CA ILE A 16 29.44 -17.80 -27.51
C ILE A 16 29.08 -16.32 -27.61
N PHE A 17 28.55 -15.89 -28.76
CA PHE A 17 28.12 -14.51 -28.96
C PHE A 17 26.95 -14.14 -28.04
N GLN A 18 25.93 -14.99 -27.92
CA GLN A 18 24.80 -14.79 -27.01
C GLN A 18 25.25 -14.70 -25.55
N PHE A 19 26.11 -15.62 -25.09
CA PHE A 19 26.68 -15.56 -23.75
C PHE A 19 27.55 -14.33 -23.54
N GLY A 20 28.30 -13.89 -24.56
CA GLY A 20 29.09 -12.66 -24.52
C GLY A 20 28.21 -11.41 -24.35
N VAL A 21 27.11 -11.32 -25.10
CA VAL A 21 26.13 -10.23 -24.95
C VAL A 21 25.48 -10.26 -23.58
N LEU A 22 25.07 -11.44 -23.08
CA LEU A 22 24.47 -11.58 -21.75
C LEU A 22 25.47 -11.23 -20.63
N LEU A 23 26.74 -11.63 -20.76
CA LEU A 23 27.80 -11.25 -19.83
C LEU A 23 28.05 -9.75 -19.83
N TYR A 24 28.08 -9.11 -21.01
CA TYR A 24 28.21 -7.66 -21.13
C TYR A 24 27.00 -6.95 -20.50
N MET A 25 25.79 -7.43 -20.77
CA MET A 25 24.59 -6.89 -20.14
C MET A 25 24.67 -7.01 -18.61
N ASN A 26 25.02 -8.18 -18.08
CA ASN A 26 25.06 -8.43 -16.64
C ASN A 26 26.18 -7.67 -15.92
N ASN A 27 27.38 -7.61 -16.51
CA ASN A 27 28.60 -7.14 -15.83
C ASN A 27 29.07 -5.75 -16.27
N VAL A 28 28.42 -5.12 -17.25
CA VAL A 28 28.78 -3.76 -17.70
C VAL A 28 27.56 -2.89 -17.76
N PHE A 29 26.52 -3.29 -18.51
CA PHE A 29 25.32 -2.47 -18.68
C PHE A 29 24.49 -2.38 -17.40
N LEU A 30 24.26 -3.52 -16.72
CA LEU A 30 23.45 -3.60 -15.50
C LEU A 30 24.28 -3.43 -14.22
N SER A 31 25.61 -3.54 -14.28
CA SER A 31 26.50 -3.41 -13.11
C SER A 31 26.92 -1.98 -12.82
N THR A 32 26.76 -1.07 -13.78
CA THR A 32 26.83 0.36 -13.47
C THR A 32 25.66 0.70 -12.56
N ASN A 33 25.95 1.32 -11.42
CA ASN A 33 25.01 2.18 -10.73
C ASN A 33 24.63 3.29 -11.72
N ILE A 34 23.74 2.98 -12.66
CA ILE A 34 23.14 3.98 -13.52
C ILE A 34 22.30 4.77 -12.55
N ASP A 35 22.71 6.01 -12.28
CA ASP A 35 21.81 7.02 -11.74
C ASP A 35 20.72 7.23 -12.80
N VAL A 36 19.70 6.37 -12.73
CA VAL A 36 18.47 6.54 -13.48
C VAL A 36 17.82 7.74 -12.82
N SER A 37 18.09 8.92 -13.37
CA SER A 37 17.18 10.04 -13.19
C SER A 37 15.88 9.63 -13.88
N VAL A 38 14.97 9.05 -13.11
CA VAL A 38 13.57 8.96 -13.50
C VAL A 38 13.13 10.41 -13.62
N SER A 39 13.12 10.94 -14.84
CA SER A 39 12.34 12.14 -15.09
C SER A 39 10.92 11.78 -14.71
N GLU A 40 10.34 12.53 -13.76
CA GLU A 40 8.91 12.56 -13.53
C GLU A 40 8.27 12.87 -14.87
N ASN A 41 7.93 11.82 -15.64
CA ASN A 41 6.88 11.97 -16.63
C ASN A 41 5.69 12.39 -15.80
N LYS A 42 5.30 13.67 -15.93
CA LYS A 42 4.11 14.22 -15.31
C LYS A 42 2.99 13.24 -15.58
N VAL A 43 2.68 12.38 -14.61
CA VAL A 43 1.49 11.57 -14.63
C VAL A 43 0.39 12.60 -14.79
N VAL A 44 -0.32 12.56 -15.92
CA VAL A 44 -1.47 13.43 -16.12
C VAL A 44 -2.39 13.09 -14.96
N LYS A 45 -2.43 13.96 -13.94
CA LYS A 45 -3.27 13.77 -12.77
C LYS A 45 -4.70 13.72 -13.30
N GLN A 46 -5.25 12.52 -13.40
CA GLN A 46 -6.64 12.35 -13.76
C GLN A 46 -7.43 13.00 -12.63
N LYS A 47 -8.31 13.92 -13.00
CA LYS A 47 -9.19 14.54 -12.02
C LYS A 47 -10.02 13.43 -11.39
N PRO A 48 -10.03 13.32 -10.04
CA PRO A 48 -10.83 12.30 -9.39
C PRO A 48 -12.30 12.46 -9.75
N ALA A 49 -12.99 11.34 -9.91
CA ALA A 49 -14.43 11.32 -10.09
C ALA A 49 -15.13 11.89 -8.84
N THR A 50 -16.32 12.43 -9.03
CA THR A 50 -17.16 12.98 -7.97
C THR A 50 -18.58 12.50 -8.19
N GLY A 51 -19.38 12.43 -7.13
CA GLY A 51 -20.77 11.99 -7.24
C GLY A 51 -21.13 11.06 -6.10
N GLU A 52 -21.96 10.07 -6.40
CA GLU A 52 -22.48 9.14 -5.42
C GLU A 52 -22.78 7.78 -6.05
N PHE A 53 -22.66 6.72 -5.25
CA PHE A 53 -23.13 5.39 -5.61
C PHE A 53 -23.73 4.69 -4.40
N LYS A 54 -24.53 3.65 -4.66
CA LYS A 54 -25.15 2.85 -3.60
C LYS A 54 -24.39 1.54 -3.41
N VAL A 55 -24.25 1.14 -2.15
CA VAL A 55 -23.81 -0.19 -1.74
C VAL A 55 -24.98 -0.92 -1.08
N PRO A 56 -25.06 -2.26 -1.14
CA PRO A 56 -26.08 -3.01 -0.42
C PRO A 56 -26.02 -2.80 1.10
N ASP A 57 -27.13 -3.01 1.78
CA ASP A 57 -27.17 -3.03 3.24
C ASP A 57 -26.25 -4.15 3.77
N GLY A 58 -25.55 -3.88 4.87
CA GLY A 58 -24.55 -4.80 5.41
C GLY A 58 -23.19 -4.78 4.70
N ALA A 59 -23.00 -3.96 3.66
CA ALA A 59 -21.70 -3.80 3.02
C ALA A 59 -20.66 -3.23 4.01
N GLN A 60 -19.53 -3.91 4.11
CA GLN A 60 -18.41 -3.58 4.99
C GLN A 60 -17.18 -3.14 4.19
N ARG A 61 -16.25 -2.45 4.87
CA ARG A 61 -14.95 -2.04 4.31
C ARG A 61 -15.12 -1.40 2.93
N THR A 62 -15.87 -0.31 2.83
CA THR A 62 -16.00 0.41 1.56
C THR A 62 -14.76 1.27 1.32
N SER A 63 -14.22 1.27 0.10
CA SER A 63 -13.11 2.14 -0.30
C SER A 63 -13.09 2.34 -1.82
N LEU A 64 -12.43 3.38 -2.30
CA LEU A 64 -12.38 3.77 -3.71
C LEU A 64 -10.96 3.70 -4.28
N SER A 65 -10.88 3.50 -5.59
CA SER A 65 -9.64 3.62 -6.32
C SER A 65 -9.07 5.03 -6.24
N PHE A 66 -7.78 5.21 -6.53
CA PHE A 66 -7.05 6.47 -6.33
C PHE A 66 -7.69 7.70 -7.01
N ASN A 67 -8.39 7.49 -8.12
CA ASN A 67 -9.10 8.51 -8.90
C ASN A 67 -10.63 8.49 -8.66
N ALA A 68 -11.11 7.74 -7.68
CA ALA A 68 -12.51 7.54 -7.35
C ALA A 68 -13.40 6.98 -8.49
N LYS A 69 -12.82 6.46 -9.57
CA LYS A 69 -13.55 5.90 -10.72
C LYS A 69 -14.22 4.58 -10.36
N PHE A 70 -13.60 3.81 -9.47
CA PHE A 70 -14.13 2.55 -8.98
C PHE A 70 -14.30 2.57 -7.46
N GLY A 71 -15.38 1.96 -6.98
CA GLY A 71 -15.59 1.63 -5.57
C GLY A 71 -15.42 0.13 -5.36
N ALA A 72 -15.01 -0.27 -4.16
CA ALA A 72 -15.03 -1.65 -3.72
C ALA A 72 -15.62 -1.77 -2.32
N TYR A 73 -16.24 -2.91 -2.04
CA TYR A 73 -16.81 -3.24 -0.74
C TYR A 73 -16.87 -4.75 -0.54
N LEU A 74 -16.94 -5.18 0.72
CA LEU A 74 -17.24 -6.56 1.08
C LEU A 74 -18.71 -6.73 1.42
N ILE A 75 -19.33 -7.81 0.95
CA ILE A 75 -20.65 -8.25 1.38
C ILE A 75 -20.66 -9.77 1.45
N ASP A 76 -21.05 -10.36 2.60
CA ASP A 76 -21.06 -11.81 2.82
C ASP A 76 -19.74 -12.54 2.49
N GLY A 77 -18.62 -11.84 2.64
CA GLY A 77 -17.27 -12.32 2.32
C GLY A 77 -16.92 -12.29 0.82
N GLU A 78 -17.80 -11.78 -0.04
CA GLU A 78 -17.54 -11.47 -1.44
C GLU A 78 -16.93 -10.08 -1.58
N LEU A 79 -15.88 -9.96 -2.39
CA LEU A 79 -15.38 -8.67 -2.84
C LEU A 79 -16.15 -8.25 -4.08
N ARG A 80 -16.76 -7.06 -4.02
CA ARG A 80 -17.46 -6.45 -5.14
C ARG A 80 -16.78 -5.15 -5.55
N VAL A 81 -16.70 -4.93 -6.86
CA VAL A 81 -16.18 -3.70 -7.47
C VAL A 81 -17.29 -3.06 -8.29
N ILE A 82 -17.47 -1.76 -8.14
CA ILE A 82 -18.46 -0.93 -8.84
C ILE A 82 -17.76 0.15 -9.64
N ASP A 83 -18.13 0.29 -10.90
CA ASP A 83 -17.82 1.47 -11.72
C ASP A 83 -18.78 2.60 -11.28
N VAL A 84 -18.22 3.68 -10.74
CA VAL A 84 -19.00 4.75 -10.09
C VAL A 84 -19.92 5.45 -11.10
N ASP A 85 -19.45 5.67 -12.33
CA ASP A 85 -20.22 6.35 -13.37
C ASP A 85 -21.36 5.45 -13.90
N LYS A 86 -21.10 4.14 -14.03
CA LYS A 86 -22.09 3.19 -14.55
C LYS A 86 -23.07 2.69 -13.47
N GLY A 87 -22.70 2.79 -12.20
CA GLY A 87 -23.49 2.31 -11.06
C GLY A 87 -23.68 0.78 -11.02
N LYS A 88 -22.90 0.01 -11.78
CA LYS A 88 -23.00 -1.46 -11.86
C LYS A 88 -21.85 -2.11 -11.10
N SER A 89 -22.19 -2.89 -10.06
CA SER A 89 -21.22 -3.70 -9.33
C SER A 89 -21.09 -5.11 -9.91
N LYS A 90 -19.88 -5.66 -9.85
CA LYS A 90 -19.56 -7.07 -10.15
C LYS A 90 -18.90 -7.73 -8.95
N THR A 91 -19.18 -9.01 -8.72
CA THR A 91 -18.42 -9.84 -7.79
C THR A 91 -17.10 -10.23 -8.44
N VAL A 92 -15.98 -9.91 -7.80
CA VAL A 92 -14.62 -10.16 -8.33
C VAL A 92 -13.92 -11.33 -7.63
N ALA A 93 -14.24 -11.60 -6.37
CA ALA A 93 -13.65 -12.69 -5.58
C ALA A 93 -14.53 -13.06 -4.37
N GLY A 94 -14.23 -14.18 -3.68
CA GLY A 94 -14.96 -14.61 -2.48
C GLY A 94 -16.25 -15.39 -2.75
N THR A 95 -16.33 -16.09 -3.89
CA THR A 95 -17.52 -16.88 -4.26
C THR A 95 -17.46 -18.31 -3.69
N GLY A 96 -18.64 -18.86 -3.39
CA GLY A 96 -18.74 -20.22 -2.85
C GLY A 96 -18.08 -20.37 -1.49
N LYS A 97 -17.02 -21.18 -1.42
CA LYS A 97 -16.25 -21.44 -0.19
C LYS A 97 -15.16 -20.40 0.07
N ASP A 98 -14.76 -19.64 -0.96
CA ASP A 98 -13.76 -18.59 -0.85
C ASP A 98 -14.34 -17.40 -0.08
N LYS A 99 -13.60 -16.84 0.88
CA LYS A 99 -14.01 -15.69 1.68
C LYS A 99 -12.88 -14.68 1.77
N ILE A 100 -13.17 -13.45 1.37
CA ILE A 100 -12.21 -12.36 1.38
C ILE A 100 -12.08 -11.82 2.81
N THR A 101 -10.85 -11.80 3.31
CA THR A 101 -10.53 -11.37 4.68
C THR A 101 -10.04 -9.92 4.75
N TYR A 102 -9.42 -9.44 3.68
CA TYR A 102 -8.87 -8.08 3.59
C TYR A 102 -8.74 -7.66 2.13
N PHE A 103 -8.94 -6.38 1.86
CA PHE A 103 -8.60 -5.75 0.59
C PHE A 103 -8.20 -4.29 0.80
N ARG A 104 -7.50 -3.73 -0.19
CA ARG A 104 -7.30 -2.28 -0.36
C ARG A 104 -7.06 -1.94 -1.82
N TRP A 105 -7.31 -0.69 -2.20
CA TRP A 105 -6.86 -0.15 -3.46
C TRP A 105 -5.37 0.17 -3.44
N LEU A 106 -4.74 0.09 -4.61
CA LEU A 106 -3.44 0.68 -4.83
C LEU A 106 -3.56 2.20 -4.98
N PRO A 107 -2.55 2.95 -4.52
CA PRO A 107 -2.66 4.39 -4.42
C PRO A 107 -2.41 5.13 -5.76
N ASP A 108 -2.06 4.42 -6.84
CA ASP A 108 -1.68 5.02 -8.13
C ASP A 108 -2.42 4.47 -9.37
N ARG A 109 -3.25 3.43 -9.20
CA ARG A 109 -3.96 2.75 -10.31
C ARG A 109 -5.25 2.09 -9.85
N ASP A 110 -6.09 1.72 -10.81
CA ASP A 110 -7.39 1.09 -10.60
C ASP A 110 -7.28 -0.42 -10.29
N MET A 111 -6.29 -0.79 -9.47
CA MET A 111 -6.04 -2.17 -9.03
C MET A 111 -6.32 -2.33 -7.53
N VAL A 112 -7.12 -3.34 -7.19
CA VAL A 112 -7.34 -3.77 -5.81
C VAL A 112 -6.44 -4.97 -5.50
N ILE A 113 -5.77 -4.95 -4.35
CA ILE A 113 -5.07 -6.12 -3.79
C ILE A 113 -5.90 -6.65 -2.62
N TYR A 114 -6.10 -7.97 -2.60
CA TYR A 114 -6.98 -8.63 -1.65
C TYR A 114 -6.42 -9.97 -1.21
N SER A 115 -7.05 -10.53 -0.18
CA SER A 115 -6.64 -11.80 0.41
C SER A 115 -7.84 -12.66 0.79
N SER A 116 -7.61 -13.96 0.80
CA SER A 116 -8.55 -14.98 1.26
C SER A 116 -7.81 -16.02 2.10
N ASP A 117 -8.47 -16.57 3.11
CA ASP A 117 -8.00 -17.67 3.95
C ASP A 117 -8.66 -19.02 3.63
N THR A 118 -9.51 -19.05 2.59
CA THR A 118 -10.39 -20.20 2.29
C THR A 118 -10.41 -20.58 0.82
N LYS A 119 -9.62 -19.92 -0.04
CA LYS A 119 -9.63 -20.14 -1.49
C LYS A 119 -9.36 -21.59 -1.90
N SER A 120 -8.38 -22.25 -1.29
CA SER A 120 -8.10 -23.68 -1.51
C SER A 120 -8.96 -24.62 -0.66
N GLY A 121 -9.78 -24.07 0.25
CA GLY A 121 -10.56 -24.82 1.24
C GLY A 121 -9.71 -25.55 2.29
N GLN A 122 -8.40 -25.33 2.30
CA GLN A 122 -7.48 -25.91 3.26
C GLN A 122 -7.36 -25.01 4.49
N SER A 123 -7.24 -25.62 5.67
CA SER A 123 -6.98 -24.86 6.88
C SER A 123 -5.52 -24.44 6.95
N GLY A 124 -5.24 -23.22 7.41
CA GLY A 124 -3.86 -22.73 7.52
C GLY A 124 -3.23 -22.35 6.19
N THR A 125 -4.07 -21.96 5.22
CA THR A 125 -3.64 -21.39 3.95
C THR A 125 -4.13 -19.96 3.81
N VAL A 126 -3.35 -19.14 3.11
CA VAL A 126 -3.71 -17.77 2.76
C VAL A 126 -3.32 -17.52 1.31
N GLN A 127 -4.26 -16.97 0.55
CA GLN A 127 -4.05 -16.46 -0.80
C GLN A 127 -3.99 -14.94 -0.78
N VAL A 128 -3.05 -14.36 -1.53
CA VAL A 128 -3.02 -12.94 -1.90
C VAL A 128 -3.19 -12.82 -3.41
N SER A 129 -4.03 -11.90 -3.86
CA SER A 129 -4.39 -11.74 -5.27
C SER A 129 -4.61 -10.27 -5.61
N THR A 130 -4.49 -9.92 -6.89
CA THR A 130 -4.87 -8.60 -7.41
C THR A 130 -6.01 -8.70 -8.42
N TYR A 131 -6.74 -7.59 -8.57
CA TYR A 131 -7.73 -7.39 -9.61
C TYR A 131 -7.61 -5.97 -10.19
N GLU A 132 -7.36 -5.85 -11.49
CA GLU A 132 -7.29 -4.58 -12.22
C GLU A 132 -8.67 -4.26 -12.81
N ALA A 133 -9.31 -3.20 -12.35
CA ALA A 133 -10.70 -2.90 -12.66
C ALA A 133 -10.92 -2.48 -14.12
N ASP A 134 -9.93 -1.79 -14.71
CA ASP A 134 -9.98 -1.31 -16.09
C ASP A 134 -9.87 -2.45 -17.12
N SER A 135 -8.94 -3.37 -16.89
CA SER A 135 -8.70 -4.52 -17.79
C SER A 135 -9.50 -5.77 -17.41
N GLU A 136 -10.14 -5.74 -16.24
CA GLU A 136 -10.84 -6.87 -15.62
C GLU A 136 -9.96 -8.13 -15.43
N THR A 137 -8.66 -7.93 -15.25
CA THR A 137 -7.70 -9.02 -15.09
C THR A 137 -7.40 -9.31 -13.62
N SER A 138 -7.17 -10.59 -13.30
CA SER A 138 -6.77 -11.02 -11.96
C SER A 138 -5.40 -11.70 -12.00
N ARG A 139 -4.65 -11.59 -10.90
CA ARG A 139 -3.40 -12.32 -10.71
C ARG A 139 -3.34 -12.89 -9.29
N ASP A 140 -2.92 -14.14 -9.19
CA ASP A 140 -2.63 -14.78 -7.91
C ASP A 140 -1.13 -14.74 -7.63
N TYR A 141 -0.77 -14.41 -6.38
CA TYR A 141 0.55 -14.73 -5.84
C TYR A 141 0.59 -16.22 -5.43
N PRO A 142 1.76 -16.82 -5.18
CA PRO A 142 1.78 -18.17 -4.64
C PRO A 142 1.08 -18.24 -3.29
N GLU A 143 0.30 -19.29 -3.10
CA GLU A 143 -0.40 -19.55 -1.85
C GLU A 143 0.60 -19.74 -0.70
N LEU A 144 0.28 -19.15 0.45
CA LEU A 144 1.00 -19.36 1.69
C LEU A 144 0.36 -20.52 2.44
N SER A 145 1.10 -21.60 2.64
CA SER A 145 0.64 -22.79 3.37
C SER A 145 1.45 -23.05 4.65
N GLY A 146 0.99 -23.99 5.47
CA GLY A 146 1.65 -24.31 6.75
C GLY A 146 1.51 -23.22 7.81
N LEU A 147 0.46 -22.40 7.71
CA LEU A 147 0.10 -21.42 8.73
C LEU A 147 -0.82 -22.06 9.78
N PRO A 148 -0.94 -21.47 10.99
CA PRO A 148 -2.00 -21.84 11.92
C PRO A 148 -3.39 -21.76 11.30
N ALA A 149 -4.31 -22.65 11.72
CA ALA A 149 -5.62 -22.87 11.12
C ALA A 149 -6.53 -21.64 10.94
N LYS A 150 -6.28 -20.56 11.69
CA LYS A 150 -7.05 -19.30 11.67
C LYS A 150 -6.23 -18.11 11.18
N SER A 151 -5.15 -18.39 10.46
CA SER A 151 -4.32 -17.35 9.89
C SER A 151 -5.04 -16.59 8.80
N GLN A 152 -4.94 -15.27 8.87
CA GLN A 152 -5.57 -14.37 7.91
C GLN A 152 -4.70 -13.14 7.73
N VAL A 153 -4.77 -12.53 6.55
CA VAL A 153 -4.10 -11.27 6.29
C VAL A 153 -4.88 -10.15 6.96
N LYS A 154 -4.17 -9.28 7.67
CA LYS A 154 -4.73 -8.09 8.33
C LYS A 154 -4.29 -6.79 7.71
N ASP A 155 -3.24 -6.81 6.91
CA ASP A 155 -2.75 -5.65 6.19
C ASP A 155 -1.91 -6.07 4.98
N ILE A 156 -1.94 -5.24 3.93
CA ILE A 156 -1.10 -5.40 2.74
C ILE A 156 -0.57 -4.03 2.35
N GLU A 157 0.72 -3.96 2.08
CA GLU A 157 1.36 -2.80 1.47
C GLU A 157 2.00 -3.25 0.15
N LEU A 158 1.72 -2.54 -0.94
CA LEU A 158 2.29 -2.82 -2.26
C LEU A 158 2.91 -1.53 -2.81
N SER A 159 4.19 -1.60 -3.12
CA SER A 159 4.98 -0.53 -3.73
C SER A 159 4.68 -0.43 -5.22
N PRO A 160 4.04 0.65 -5.71
CA PRO A 160 3.60 0.71 -7.11
C PRO A 160 4.70 0.66 -8.16
N TYR A 161 5.91 1.14 -7.82
CA TYR A 161 7.05 1.11 -8.74
C TYR A 161 7.93 -0.12 -8.55
N THR A 162 8.22 -0.52 -7.32
CA THR A 162 9.06 -1.70 -7.11
C THR A 162 8.30 -3.03 -7.26
N ASN A 163 6.95 -2.97 -7.29
CA ASN A 163 6.04 -4.12 -7.30
C ASN A 163 6.31 -5.11 -6.15
N MET A 164 6.89 -4.62 -5.06
CA MET A 164 7.07 -5.38 -3.84
C MET A 164 5.77 -5.40 -3.04
N VAL A 165 5.40 -6.58 -2.55
CA VAL A 165 4.22 -6.73 -1.69
C VAL A 165 4.65 -7.21 -0.32
N TYR A 166 4.20 -6.55 0.73
CA TYR A 166 4.32 -7.00 2.10
C TYR A 166 2.93 -7.29 2.67
N ALA A 167 2.70 -8.54 3.06
CA ALA A 167 1.48 -8.98 3.70
C ALA A 167 1.73 -9.23 5.20
N LYS A 168 0.92 -8.60 6.04
CA LYS A 168 0.83 -8.89 7.48
C LYS A 168 -0.14 -10.04 7.69
N VAL A 169 0.38 -11.23 7.90
CA VAL A 169 -0.39 -12.44 8.19
C VAL A 169 -0.49 -12.60 9.70
N GLN A 170 -1.68 -12.42 10.27
CA GLN A 170 -1.93 -12.72 11.66
C GLN A 170 -1.90 -14.24 11.86
N THR A 171 -1.10 -14.71 12.83
CA THR A 171 -0.93 -16.14 13.14
C THR A 171 -1.49 -16.55 14.49
N SER A 172 -1.71 -15.58 15.37
CA SER A 172 -2.46 -15.69 16.62
C SER A 172 -2.95 -14.31 17.05
N ASP A 173 -3.67 -14.23 18.17
CA ASP A 173 -4.19 -12.96 18.69
C ASP A 173 -3.07 -11.93 18.97
N SER A 174 -1.87 -12.38 19.34
CA SER A 174 -0.72 -11.54 19.68
C SER A 174 0.44 -11.60 18.69
N ARG A 175 0.37 -12.41 17.62
CA ARG A 175 1.49 -12.58 16.69
C ARG A 175 1.09 -12.44 15.24
N ALA A 176 1.95 -11.78 14.47
CA ALA A 176 1.88 -11.72 13.03
C ALA A 176 3.22 -12.09 12.38
N ARG A 177 3.16 -12.49 11.11
CA ARG A 177 4.31 -12.66 10.22
C ARG A 177 4.22 -11.64 9.11
N ILE A 178 5.32 -10.98 8.82
CA ILE A 178 5.44 -10.14 7.62
C ILE A 178 6.02 -11.03 6.52
N ILE A 179 5.25 -11.20 5.45
CA ILE A 179 5.62 -12.00 4.28
C ILE A 179 5.78 -11.05 3.11
N ARG A 180 6.90 -11.17 2.39
CA ARG A 180 7.24 -10.34 1.24
C ARG A 180 7.12 -11.15 -0.04
N PHE A 181 6.43 -10.65 -1.05
CA PHE A 181 6.40 -11.20 -2.41
C PHE A 181 7.15 -10.29 -3.37
N ASN A 182 8.07 -10.85 -4.16
CA ASN A 182 8.76 -10.12 -5.21
C ASN A 182 7.98 -10.12 -6.54
N VAL A 183 8.48 -9.39 -7.52
CA VAL A 183 7.87 -9.25 -8.86
C VAL A 183 7.66 -10.60 -9.55
N MET A 184 8.59 -11.54 -9.35
CA MET A 184 8.53 -12.91 -9.87
C MET A 184 7.52 -13.80 -9.14
N GLY A 185 6.80 -13.26 -8.15
CA GLY A 185 5.84 -13.98 -7.32
C GLY A 185 6.48 -14.81 -6.21
N GLN A 186 7.80 -14.82 -6.05
CA GLN A 186 8.42 -15.59 -4.97
C GLN A 186 8.19 -14.89 -3.63
N TYR A 187 7.90 -15.65 -2.58
CA TYR A 187 7.72 -15.11 -1.25
C TYR A 187 8.86 -15.47 -0.29
N ALA A 188 9.08 -14.61 0.69
CA ALA A 188 9.96 -14.85 1.82
C ALA A 188 9.34 -14.31 3.11
N ARG A 189 9.57 -15.01 4.22
CA ARG A 189 9.27 -14.48 5.55
C ARG A 189 10.32 -13.43 5.91
N VAL A 190 9.87 -12.22 6.21
CA VAL A 190 10.74 -11.10 6.61
C VAL A 190 10.98 -11.14 8.12
N MET A 191 9.90 -11.16 8.89
CA MET A 191 9.97 -11.08 10.35
C MET A 191 8.73 -11.69 11.03
N THR A 192 8.81 -11.83 12.35
CA THR A 192 7.66 -12.16 13.19
C THR A 192 7.60 -11.18 14.33
N VAL A 193 6.42 -10.61 14.49
CA VAL A 193 6.18 -9.39 15.23
C VAL A 193 4.90 -9.55 16.04
N ASP A 194 4.66 -8.60 16.93
CA ASP A 194 3.38 -8.44 17.59
C ASP A 194 2.25 -8.16 16.59
N SER A 195 1.04 -8.62 16.89
CA SER A 195 -0.12 -8.42 16.00
C SER A 195 -0.52 -6.94 15.85
N SER A 196 -0.10 -6.05 16.76
CA SER A 196 -0.33 -4.61 16.67
C SER A 196 0.54 -3.89 15.65
N ILE A 197 1.50 -4.57 15.01
CA ILE A 197 2.43 -3.96 14.05
C ILE A 197 1.70 -3.15 12.97
N VAL A 198 2.16 -1.92 12.73
CA VAL A 198 1.84 -1.13 11.54
C VAL A 198 2.98 -1.31 10.55
N ILE A 199 2.64 -1.49 9.27
CA ILE A 199 3.60 -1.53 8.17
C ILE A 199 3.24 -0.46 7.14
N LYS A 200 4.25 0.17 6.54
CA LYS A 200 4.11 1.13 5.44
C LYS A 200 5.25 0.91 4.45
N GLU A 201 4.90 0.59 3.21
CA GLU A 201 5.90 0.37 2.16
C GLU A 201 6.14 1.67 1.40
N CYS A 202 7.41 1.90 1.04
CA CYS A 202 7.79 2.98 0.14
C CYS A 202 7.39 2.68 -1.32
N THR A 203 6.98 3.72 -2.02
CA THR A 203 6.57 3.73 -3.42
C THR A 203 7.73 3.52 -4.37
N TYR A 204 8.87 4.20 -4.16
CA TYR A 204 10.03 4.17 -5.06
C TYR A 204 11.20 3.36 -4.52
N THR A 205 11.39 3.36 -3.21
CA THR A 205 12.48 2.66 -2.53
C THR A 205 12.02 1.29 -2.01
N ASN A 206 12.93 0.31 -1.93
CA ASN A 206 12.61 -1.04 -1.42
C ASN A 206 12.74 -1.07 0.11
N LYS A 207 11.97 -0.20 0.77
CA LYS A 207 12.05 0.04 2.21
C LYS A 207 10.67 -0.07 2.83
N LEU A 208 10.59 -0.88 3.89
CA LEU A 208 9.40 -1.08 4.69
C LEU A 208 9.57 -0.39 6.04
N VAL A 209 8.79 0.65 6.30
CA VAL A 209 8.68 1.25 7.63
C VAL A 209 7.72 0.41 8.46
N TYR A 210 8.09 0.12 9.71
CA TYR A 210 7.24 -0.64 10.60
C TYR A 210 7.38 -0.20 12.06
N GLN A 211 6.29 -0.35 12.81
CA GLN A 211 6.24 0.01 14.23
C GLN A 211 5.25 -0.88 14.98
N GLU A 212 5.69 -1.49 16.08
CA GLU A 212 4.78 -2.13 17.06
C GLU A 212 4.24 -1.04 18.01
N LYS A 213 3.00 -1.20 18.49
CA LYS A 213 2.34 -0.16 19.30
C LYS A 213 3.21 0.26 20.49
N GLY A 214 3.51 1.55 20.59
CA GLY A 214 4.31 2.13 21.68
C GLY A 214 5.81 1.82 21.63
N LYS A 215 6.33 1.26 20.53
CA LYS A 215 7.77 0.98 20.35
C LYS A 215 8.42 1.92 19.34
N GLN A 216 9.75 1.82 19.21
CA GLN A 216 10.49 2.60 18.22
C GLN A 216 10.09 2.24 16.79
N ILE A 217 10.18 3.22 15.90
CA ILE A 217 9.95 3.06 14.46
C ILE A 217 11.23 2.50 13.83
N ASN A 218 11.08 1.52 12.95
CA ASN A 218 12.20 0.89 12.24
C ASN A 218 11.93 0.88 10.74
N ILE A 219 13.02 0.76 9.96
CA ILE A 219 12.99 0.58 8.51
C ILE A 219 13.72 -0.71 8.18
N TYR A 220 13.04 -1.60 7.47
CA TYR A 220 13.63 -2.77 6.85
C TYR A 220 14.05 -2.43 5.42
N ASP A 221 15.33 -2.60 5.11
CA ASP A 221 15.88 -2.46 3.76
C ASP A 221 15.76 -3.81 3.04
N GLY A 222 14.90 -3.88 2.02
CA GLY A 222 14.62 -5.12 1.29
C GLY A 222 15.75 -5.57 0.35
N ILE A 223 16.71 -4.69 0.03
CA ILE A 223 17.89 -5.01 -0.79
C ILE A 223 19.01 -5.54 0.11
N LYS A 224 19.36 -4.79 1.16
CA LYS A 224 20.43 -5.14 2.13
C LYS A 224 19.98 -6.20 3.13
N LYS A 225 18.68 -6.43 3.26
CA LYS A 225 18.05 -7.32 4.26
C LYS A 225 18.43 -6.94 5.69
N SER A 226 18.50 -5.64 5.96
CA SER A 226 18.89 -5.09 7.26
C SER A 226 17.74 -4.29 7.88
N ASN A 227 17.81 -4.11 9.21
CA ASN A 227 16.85 -3.33 9.98
C ASN A 227 17.58 -2.18 10.66
N ASN A 228 17.09 -0.96 10.45
CA ASN A 228 17.64 0.25 11.07
C ASN A 228 16.54 0.95 11.87
N LYS A 229 16.93 1.58 12.98
CA LYS A 229 16.03 2.45 13.74
C LYS A 229 15.88 3.77 13.00
N VAL A 230 14.67 4.34 13.02
CA VAL A 230 14.46 5.72 12.56
C VAL A 230 15.10 6.67 13.59
N PRO A 231 16.02 7.57 13.17
CA PRO A 231 16.69 8.49 14.08
C PRO A 231 15.79 9.68 14.39
N ILE A 232 14.93 9.54 15.41
CA ILE A 232 14.06 10.61 15.90
C ILE A 232 14.25 10.79 17.41
N ASP A 233 14.61 11.99 17.83
CA ASP A 233 14.83 12.34 19.24
C ASP A 233 13.53 12.84 19.89
N VAL A 234 12.53 11.95 19.92
CA VAL A 234 11.22 12.19 20.54
C VAL A 234 10.83 10.93 21.30
N LYS A 235 10.47 11.09 22.57
CA LYS A 235 10.23 9.97 23.49
C LYS A 235 9.11 9.03 23.02
N ASN A 236 7.96 9.61 22.67
CA ASN A 236 6.77 8.87 22.25
C ASN A 236 6.41 9.28 20.83
N VAL A 237 6.38 8.32 19.91
CA VAL A 237 6.12 8.56 18.50
C VAL A 237 5.19 7.51 17.90
N THR A 238 4.50 7.88 16.82
CA THR A 238 3.72 6.95 16.00
C THR A 238 3.89 7.23 14.51
N VAL A 239 3.91 6.20 13.68
CA VAL A 239 3.82 6.35 12.23
C VAL A 239 2.43 6.86 11.87
N LEU A 240 2.35 7.96 11.11
CA LEU A 240 1.10 8.50 10.57
C LEU A 240 0.88 8.05 9.11
N GLY A 241 1.95 7.95 8.32
CA GLY A 241 1.85 7.49 6.94
C GLY A 241 3.14 7.71 6.15
N ILE A 242 3.11 7.26 4.90
CA ILE A 242 4.10 7.57 3.88
C ILE A 242 3.33 8.05 2.66
N ASP A 243 3.74 9.18 2.07
CA ASP A 243 3.14 9.68 0.84
C ASP A 243 3.67 8.92 -0.40
N LEU A 244 3.16 9.25 -1.60
CA LEU A 244 3.62 8.61 -2.84
C LEU A 244 5.06 8.99 -3.21
N ASN A 245 5.66 10.00 -2.58
CA ASN A 245 7.02 10.47 -2.83
C ASN A 245 8.04 9.95 -1.81
N ASP A 246 7.67 8.91 -1.05
CA ASP A 246 8.47 8.30 0.01
C ASP A 246 8.76 9.25 1.19
N THR A 247 7.93 10.26 1.42
CA THR A 247 8.01 11.09 2.62
C THR A 247 7.32 10.38 3.77
N LEU A 248 8.08 10.03 4.81
CA LEU A 248 7.58 9.46 6.05
C LEU A 248 7.07 10.55 6.98
N TYR A 249 5.87 10.39 7.51
CA TYR A 249 5.24 11.27 8.50
C TYR A 249 5.10 10.55 9.84
N ILE A 250 5.58 11.19 10.90
CA ILE A 250 5.60 10.68 12.27
C ILE A 250 4.93 11.69 13.19
N GLY A 251 4.00 11.24 14.03
CA GLY A 251 3.40 12.05 15.09
C GLY A 251 4.22 11.94 16.37
N GLY A 252 4.64 13.08 16.92
CA GLY A 252 5.13 13.18 18.29
C GLY A 252 3.95 13.21 19.26
N LEU A 253 3.96 12.33 20.26
CA LEU A 253 2.85 12.12 21.18
C LEU A 253 3.09 12.77 22.54
N ASP A 254 2.05 13.34 23.11
CA ASP A 254 2.00 13.70 24.53
C ASP A 254 1.81 12.46 25.43
N ASP A 255 1.71 12.68 26.75
CA ASP A 255 1.52 11.61 27.73
C ASP A 255 0.13 10.94 27.64
N ASN A 256 -0.84 11.58 26.97
CA ASN A 256 -2.18 11.02 26.71
C ASN A 256 -2.23 10.23 25.39
N GLY A 257 -1.11 10.19 24.63
CA GLY A 257 -1.05 9.53 23.33
C GLY A 257 -1.63 10.37 22.19
N MET A 258 -1.80 11.68 22.39
CA MET A 258 -2.31 12.63 21.40
C MET A 258 -1.14 13.26 20.64
N VAL A 259 -1.30 13.45 19.33
CA VAL A 259 -0.30 14.07 18.47
C VAL A 259 -0.25 15.58 18.73
N THR A 260 0.93 16.09 19.06
CA THR A 260 1.22 17.52 19.28
C THR A 260 2.04 18.12 18.13
N GLU A 261 2.84 17.29 17.48
CA GLU A 261 3.78 17.69 16.43
C GLU A 261 3.85 16.61 15.36
N ILE A 262 4.03 17.03 14.10
CA ILE A 262 4.24 16.13 12.97
C ILE A 262 5.64 16.36 12.41
N TYR A 263 6.38 15.26 12.27
CA TYR A 263 7.73 15.18 11.76
C TYR A 263 7.70 14.53 10.38
N SER A 264 8.36 15.14 9.39
CA SER A 264 8.42 14.59 8.03
C SER A 264 9.82 14.58 7.46
N GLN A 265 10.20 13.50 6.79
CA GLN A 265 11.47 13.36 6.07
C GLN A 265 11.33 12.36 4.93
N LYS A 266 11.98 12.64 3.79
CA LYS A 266 12.00 11.76 2.63
C LYS A 266 12.92 10.56 2.84
N ILE A 267 12.45 9.38 2.47
CA ILE A 267 13.22 8.15 2.43
C ILE A 267 13.78 7.99 1.01
N GLU A 268 15.11 7.81 0.90
CA GLU A 268 15.79 7.62 -0.39
C GLU A 268 16.72 6.40 -0.31
N ASP A 269 16.96 5.68 -1.41
CA ASP A 269 17.75 4.45 -1.39
C ASP A 269 19.20 4.68 -0.93
N ASN A 270 19.81 5.76 -1.41
CA ASN A 270 21.22 6.09 -1.19
C ASN A 270 21.46 7.06 -0.02
N SER A 271 20.42 7.38 0.74
CA SER A 271 20.52 8.27 1.91
C SER A 271 19.95 7.60 3.15
N GLU A 272 20.63 7.79 4.27
CA GLU A 272 20.08 7.43 5.57
C GLU A 272 19.23 8.58 6.09
N LEU A 273 18.15 8.24 6.80
CA LEU A 273 17.42 9.26 7.54
C LEU A 273 18.36 9.91 8.56
N THR A 274 18.13 11.19 8.81
CA THR A 274 18.86 11.96 9.81
C THR A 274 17.93 12.35 10.95
N ASP A 275 18.49 12.88 12.04
CA ASP A 275 17.76 13.53 13.12
C ASP A 275 17.18 14.91 12.73
N LYS A 276 17.42 15.38 11.50
CA LYS A 276 16.95 16.67 10.97
C LYS A 276 15.60 16.52 10.27
N TRP A 277 14.55 16.48 11.08
CA TRP A 277 13.17 16.40 10.61
C TRP A 277 12.58 17.78 10.31
N THR A 278 11.79 17.88 9.24
CA THR A 278 10.85 19.01 9.08
C THR A 278 9.73 18.84 10.11
N LYS A 279 9.39 19.91 10.82
CA LYS A 279 8.43 19.87 11.92
C LYS A 279 7.23 20.78 11.65
N ILE A 280 6.05 20.31 12.00
CA ILE A 280 4.80 21.07 12.00
C ILE A 280 4.20 20.94 13.40
N SER A 281 4.13 22.04 14.16
CA SER A 281 3.44 22.06 15.44
C SER A 281 1.93 22.15 15.22
N MET A 282 1.16 21.32 15.93
CA MET A 282 -0.29 21.33 15.84
C MET A 282 -0.88 22.46 16.69
N LYS A 283 -1.94 23.11 16.19
CA LYS A 283 -2.68 24.15 16.94
C LYS A 283 -3.41 23.55 18.15
N GLU A 284 -3.95 22.36 17.96
CA GLU A 284 -4.67 21.56 18.95
C GLU A 284 -4.18 20.11 18.83
N THR A 285 -4.14 19.38 19.95
CA THR A 285 -3.71 17.98 19.97
C THR A 285 -4.77 17.07 19.38
N GLU A 286 -4.38 16.03 18.66
CA GLU A 286 -5.34 15.15 17.97
C GLU A 286 -4.97 13.67 18.08
N SER A 287 -5.95 12.78 18.04
CA SER A 287 -5.68 11.34 18.04
C SER A 287 -5.03 10.92 16.72
N PRO A 288 -4.00 10.04 16.73
CA PRO A 288 -3.34 9.57 15.51
C PRO A 288 -4.32 9.01 14.45
N GLU A 289 -5.39 8.33 14.87
CA GLU A 289 -6.38 7.77 13.93
C GLU A 289 -7.28 8.80 13.24
N ASN A 290 -7.25 10.06 13.71
CA ASN A 290 -7.98 11.16 13.09
C ASN A 290 -7.08 11.94 12.12
N ILE A 291 -5.80 11.60 12.00
CA ILE A 291 -4.86 12.24 11.08
C ILE A 291 -4.70 11.38 9.82
N VAL A 292 -4.93 11.99 8.66
CA VAL A 292 -4.85 11.34 7.36
C VAL A 292 -3.76 12.00 6.53
N VAL A 293 -2.77 11.21 6.12
CA VAL A 293 -1.74 11.61 5.15
C VAL A 293 -2.14 11.10 3.77
N THR A 294 -2.31 12.00 2.80
CA THR A 294 -2.68 11.64 1.43
C THR A 294 -1.45 11.38 0.56
N GLY A 295 -1.65 10.76 -0.61
CA GLY A 295 -0.56 10.42 -1.53
C GLY A 295 0.29 11.60 -2.00
N ASN A 296 -0.27 12.81 -2.05
CA ASN A 296 0.46 14.04 -2.38
C ASN A 296 1.10 14.76 -1.17
N GLY A 297 1.09 14.14 0.02
CA GLY A 297 1.69 14.68 1.23
C GLY A 297 0.87 15.74 1.96
N ASN A 298 -0.39 15.97 1.57
CA ASN A 298 -1.32 16.78 2.38
C ASN A 298 -1.71 16.01 3.65
N ILE A 299 -1.90 16.76 4.72
CA ILE A 299 -2.29 16.20 6.03
C ILE A 299 -3.63 16.79 6.41
N TYR A 300 -4.59 15.91 6.72
CA TYR A 300 -5.93 16.27 7.13
C TYR A 300 -6.21 15.78 8.54
N ILE A 301 -6.91 16.59 9.33
CA ILE A 301 -7.53 16.20 10.59
C ILE A 301 -9.01 15.90 10.32
N ASN A 302 -9.47 14.71 10.71
CA ASN A 302 -10.86 14.31 10.71
C ASN A 302 -11.50 14.57 12.08
N ASN A 303 -12.21 15.69 12.20
CA ASN A 303 -13.04 15.98 13.37
C ASN A 303 -14.38 15.24 13.24
N LYS A 304 -14.44 14.06 13.87
CA LYS A 304 -15.62 13.18 13.87
C LYS A 304 -16.83 13.80 14.59
N ASN A 305 -16.61 14.70 15.55
CA ASN A 305 -17.71 15.33 16.28
C ASN A 305 -18.46 16.36 15.42
N GLU A 306 -17.74 17.04 14.54
CA GLU A 306 -18.29 18.03 13.60
C GLU A 306 -18.58 17.47 12.21
N ASN A 307 -18.26 16.19 11.98
CA ASN A 307 -18.27 15.57 10.65
C ASN A 307 -17.54 16.40 9.60
N LYS A 308 -16.28 16.71 9.87
CA LYS A 308 -15.51 17.66 9.09
C LYS A 308 -14.03 17.30 9.02
N VAL A 309 -13.45 17.50 7.84
CA VAL A 309 -12.01 17.37 7.62
C VAL A 309 -11.38 18.75 7.45
N ILE A 310 -10.17 18.91 8.00
CA ILE A 310 -9.41 20.16 7.99
C ILE A 310 -8.00 19.88 7.48
N ASN A 311 -7.60 20.52 6.38
CA ASN A 311 -6.23 20.44 5.87
C ASN A 311 -5.30 21.32 6.72
N LEU A 312 -4.22 20.74 7.23
CA LEU A 312 -3.27 21.44 8.12
C LEU A 312 -2.45 22.53 7.43
N LYS A 313 -2.25 22.44 6.11
CA LYS A 313 -1.39 23.36 5.36
C LYS A 313 -2.09 24.67 5.01
N ASN A 314 -3.36 24.61 4.64
CA ASN A 314 -4.11 25.76 4.13
C ASN A 314 -5.43 26.02 4.88
N ASP A 315 -5.68 25.33 5.99
CA ASP A 315 -6.92 25.40 6.78
C ASP A 315 -8.20 25.14 5.96
N LEU A 316 -8.09 24.49 4.79
CA LEU A 316 -9.24 24.10 3.97
C LEU A 316 -10.12 23.14 4.75
N LYS A 317 -11.43 23.38 4.68
CA LYS A 317 -12.43 22.69 5.48
C LYS A 317 -13.48 22.07 4.57
N ALA A 318 -13.82 20.81 4.81
CA ALA A 318 -14.91 20.14 4.11
C ALA A 318 -15.74 19.30 5.08
N SER A 319 -17.06 19.46 5.03
CA SER A 319 -17.98 18.68 5.85
C SER A 319 -18.47 17.44 5.10
N TYR A 320 -18.83 16.41 5.83
CA TYR A 320 -19.42 15.19 5.28
C TYR A 320 -20.69 14.79 6.04
N ARG A 321 -21.44 13.84 5.47
CA ARG A 321 -22.61 13.22 6.10
C ARG A 321 -22.32 11.76 6.39
N GLY A 322 -22.90 11.24 7.48
CA GLY A 322 -22.70 9.86 7.91
C GLY A 322 -21.27 9.61 8.37
N GLU A 323 -20.72 8.47 7.97
CA GLU A 323 -19.40 7.97 8.36
C GLU A 323 -18.31 8.48 7.40
N PHE A 324 -17.19 8.94 7.96
CA PHE A 324 -15.97 9.19 7.20
C PHE A 324 -15.38 7.88 6.67
N ILE A 325 -15.06 7.81 5.37
CA ILE A 325 -14.41 6.64 4.78
C ILE A 325 -12.93 6.91 4.55
N GLU A 326 -12.61 7.87 3.67
CA GLU A 326 -11.22 8.20 3.32
C GLU A 326 -11.12 9.57 2.65
N ILE A 327 -9.88 10.04 2.50
CA ILE A 327 -9.52 11.19 1.66
C ILE A 327 -8.56 10.69 0.59
N LEU A 328 -8.92 10.92 -0.67
CA LEU A 328 -8.06 10.66 -1.82
C LEU A 328 -7.51 11.99 -2.36
N GLU A 329 -6.69 11.96 -3.40
CA GLU A 329 -6.20 13.19 -4.03
C GLU A 329 -7.37 14.04 -4.55
N GLY A 330 -7.72 15.09 -3.83
CA GLY A 330 -8.73 16.08 -4.23
C GLY A 330 -10.19 15.69 -3.97
N VAL A 331 -10.47 14.58 -3.29
CA VAL A 331 -11.84 14.19 -2.90
C VAL A 331 -11.93 13.63 -1.48
N LEU A 332 -13.06 13.90 -0.85
CA LEU A 332 -13.50 13.37 0.43
C LEU A 332 -14.58 12.32 0.19
N VAL A 333 -14.41 11.13 0.77
CA VAL A 333 -15.36 10.04 0.69
C VAL A 333 -16.04 9.84 2.04
N SER A 334 -17.37 9.78 2.02
CA SER A 334 -18.19 9.47 3.20
C SER A 334 -19.33 8.53 2.84
N LYS A 335 -19.89 7.86 3.84
CA LYS A 335 -21.00 6.91 3.67
C LYS A 335 -22.15 7.28 4.59
N ASP A 336 -23.30 7.56 3.99
CA ASP A 336 -24.56 7.83 4.67
C ASP A 336 -25.51 6.67 4.40
N GLU A 337 -25.70 5.80 5.40
CA GLU A 337 -26.41 4.52 5.26
C GLU A 337 -25.86 3.66 4.10
N ASN A 338 -26.63 3.50 3.03
CA ASN A 338 -26.28 2.71 1.85
C ASN A 338 -25.69 3.56 0.71
N LYS A 339 -25.51 4.86 0.92
CA LYS A 339 -25.07 5.81 -0.09
C LYS A 339 -23.66 6.30 0.21
N VAL A 340 -22.76 6.09 -0.74
CA VAL A 340 -21.38 6.59 -0.69
C VAL A 340 -21.33 7.92 -1.46
N ASN A 341 -20.83 8.96 -0.80
CA ASN A 341 -20.70 10.32 -1.34
C ASN A 341 -19.23 10.64 -1.60
N ILE A 342 -18.93 11.14 -2.80
CA ILE A 342 -17.60 11.50 -3.28
C ILE A 342 -17.60 13.01 -3.55
N THR A 343 -17.06 13.78 -2.61
CA THR A 343 -17.13 15.25 -2.61
C THR A 343 -15.78 15.84 -3.00
N SER A 344 -15.75 16.74 -3.98
CA SER A 344 -14.51 17.43 -4.34
C SER A 344 -14.01 18.33 -3.21
N LEU A 345 -12.73 18.16 -2.87
CA LEU A 345 -11.96 19.09 -2.08
C LEU A 345 -11.38 20.12 -3.04
N LYS A 346 -12.06 21.26 -3.19
CA LYS A 346 -11.54 22.38 -3.99
C LYS A 346 -10.43 23.09 -3.20
N GLU A 347 -9.17 22.75 -3.47
CA GLU A 347 -8.07 23.65 -3.09
C GLU A 347 -8.26 24.95 -3.88
N TYR A 348 -8.58 26.04 -3.19
CA TYR A 348 -8.67 27.39 -3.75
C TYR A 348 -7.32 28.08 -3.74
#